data_AF-A0A5E6MG01-F1
#
_entry.id   AF-A0A5E6MG01-F1
#
_cell.length_a   1.000
_cell.length_b   1.000
_cell.length_c   1.000
_cell.angle_alpha   90.00
_cell.angle_beta   90.00
_cell.angle_gamma   90.00
#
_symmetry.space_group_name_H-M   'P 1'
#
loop_
_entity.id
_entity.type
_entity.pdbx_description
1 polymer ?
#
loop_
_entity_poly.entity_id
_entity_poly.type
_entity_poly.pdbx_seq_one_letter_code
_entity_poly.pdbx_strand_id
1 'polypeptide(L)'
;MKPALTFKLSISAVTILLFLSSATSGSAWQDSFITLSSEVRRVFGAAHPAVVRVRARQDSAETVGSGFFIDRVGTVVTLAELVGQAREIQVESKTGTLPAVLVGQDGRSGLAILRTRPTQPTPFLRFASGSEAVPGSFLVGVGYPFNLSASPIVALVLGMDRQFQDRLFCVSHLRVDVTVSPGELGAPLLNSKGLVVGVITMVVNEGKWAYALPGRAAERVIADVRQYGRVRYAWAGVGVARVSNDPGGSAVVITRLFPNSSATASGLQEGDRLERINGKPVHHLADVVDASFYAPVGRPMTILVSRDGKTKAFSLLAGERPLDSPGETPGASPVTAETSRTRSSGEAPVQKVMRAGPN
;
A
#
# COMPACT_ATOMS: atom_id res chain seq x y z
N MET A 1 -31.11 -36.67 -51.67
CA MET A 1 -31.58 -36.41 -50.30
C MET A 1 -30.63 -37.04 -49.29
N LYS A 2 -29.87 -36.23 -48.57
CA LYS A 2 -29.46 -36.44 -47.16
C LYS A 2 -28.69 -35.18 -46.68
N PRO A 3 -28.79 -34.83 -45.39
CA PRO A 3 -28.76 -33.45 -44.93
C PRO A 3 -27.37 -32.97 -44.52
N ALA A 4 -27.22 -31.65 -44.53
CA ALA A 4 -26.10 -30.92 -43.97
C ALA A 4 -26.04 -31.09 -42.45
N LEU A 5 -24.87 -31.49 -41.95
CA LEU A 5 -24.53 -31.48 -40.54
C LEU A 5 -23.84 -30.14 -40.25
N THR A 6 -24.53 -29.25 -39.54
CA THR A 6 -23.99 -27.99 -39.02
C THR A 6 -23.11 -28.28 -37.81
N PHE A 7 -21.81 -28.03 -37.94
CA PHE A 7 -20.88 -27.97 -36.82
C PHE A 7 -20.65 -26.51 -36.44
N LYS A 8 -21.17 -26.09 -35.27
CA LYS A 8 -20.79 -24.82 -34.63
C LYS A 8 -19.36 -24.98 -34.11
N LEU A 9 -18.38 -24.35 -34.74
CA LEU A 9 -17.05 -24.19 -34.16
C LEU A 9 -16.96 -22.90 -33.35
N SER A 10 -16.53 -23.08 -32.10
CA SER A 10 -16.10 -22.07 -31.14
C SER A 10 -14.97 -21.23 -31.71
N ILE A 11 -15.06 -19.91 -31.56
CA ILE A 11 -14.02 -18.95 -31.95
C ILE A 11 -12.89 -19.05 -30.91
N SER A 12 -11.93 -19.91 -31.19
CA SER A 12 -10.60 -19.88 -30.60
C SER A 12 -9.60 -19.82 -31.75
N ALA A 13 -8.56 -18.99 -31.58
CA ALA A 13 -7.51 -18.66 -32.55
C ALA A 13 -7.94 -17.68 -33.66
N VAL A 14 -7.73 -16.38 -33.40
CA VAL A 14 -7.58 -15.40 -34.48
C VAL A 14 -6.23 -15.67 -35.14
N THR A 15 -6.32 -16.29 -36.31
CA THR A 15 -5.26 -16.60 -37.26
C THR A 15 -4.49 -15.34 -37.67
N ILE A 16 -3.17 -15.38 -37.44
CA ILE A 16 -2.18 -14.50 -38.07
C ILE A 16 -2.17 -14.81 -39.57
N LEU A 17 -2.55 -13.85 -40.42
CA LEU A 17 -2.18 -13.86 -41.84
C LEU A 17 -2.00 -12.44 -42.41
N LEU A 18 -0.72 -12.06 -42.51
CA LEU A 18 -0.06 -11.28 -43.57
C LEU A 18 -0.79 -10.06 -44.16
N PHE A 19 -0.36 -8.87 -43.73
CA PHE A 19 -0.15 -7.73 -44.63
C PHE A 19 1.35 -7.48 -44.77
N LEU A 20 1.90 -7.87 -45.92
CA LEU A 20 3.29 -7.63 -46.32
C LEU A 20 3.30 -6.43 -47.27
N SER A 21 3.44 -5.20 -46.75
CA SER A 21 3.87 -4.00 -47.52
C SER A 21 3.94 -2.74 -46.64
N SER A 22 4.98 -2.64 -45.80
CA SER A 22 5.70 -1.41 -45.40
C SER A 22 6.70 -1.74 -44.28
N ALA A 23 7.86 -2.26 -44.69
CA ALA A 23 8.96 -2.64 -43.81
C ALA A 23 9.79 -1.43 -43.33
N THR A 24 9.14 -0.46 -42.68
CA THR A 24 9.83 0.66 -42.00
C THR A 24 9.27 0.95 -40.60
N SER A 25 8.22 0.25 -40.15
CA SER A 25 7.65 0.41 -38.80
C SER A 25 7.99 -0.73 -37.83
N GLY A 26 8.68 -1.78 -38.29
CA GLY A 26 9.11 -2.91 -37.46
C GLY A 26 10.31 -2.63 -36.54
N SER A 27 11.10 -1.59 -36.80
CA SER A 27 12.26 -1.23 -35.96
C SER A 27 11.83 -0.52 -34.67
N ALA A 28 10.92 0.45 -34.77
CA ALA A 28 10.55 1.31 -33.64
C ALA A 28 9.89 0.57 -32.46
N TRP A 29 9.09 -0.47 -32.73
CA TRP A 29 8.50 -1.30 -31.68
C TRP A 29 9.54 -2.19 -31.00
N GLN A 30 10.39 -2.86 -31.78
CA GLN A 30 11.55 -3.60 -31.27
C GLN A 30 12.43 -2.71 -30.37
N ASP A 31 12.74 -1.49 -30.82
CA ASP A 31 13.57 -0.53 -30.09
C ASP A 31 12.92 -0.10 -28.76
N SER A 32 11.59 0.05 -28.74
CA SER A 32 10.83 0.41 -27.53
C SER A 32 10.82 -0.72 -26.50
N PHE A 33 10.61 -1.97 -26.93
CA PHE A 33 10.68 -3.13 -26.03
C PHE A 33 12.09 -3.34 -25.48
N ILE A 34 13.12 -3.18 -26.32
CA ILE A 34 14.52 -3.22 -25.88
C ILE A 34 14.78 -2.14 -24.83
N THR A 35 14.25 -0.93 -25.02
CA THR A 35 14.39 0.19 -24.08
C THR A 35 13.71 -0.07 -22.74
N LEU A 36 12.48 -0.61 -22.73
CA LEU A 36 11.80 -0.97 -21.48
C LEU A 36 12.57 -2.07 -20.73
N SER A 37 13.04 -3.09 -21.45
CA SER A 37 13.78 -4.20 -20.84
C SER A 37 15.14 -3.77 -20.28
N SER A 38 15.83 -2.83 -20.93
CA SER A 38 17.10 -2.29 -20.43
C SER A 38 16.87 -1.43 -19.19
N GLU A 39 15.79 -0.66 -19.16
CA GLU A 39 15.43 0.16 -18.02
C GLU A 39 15.05 -0.67 -16.80
N VAL A 40 14.22 -1.71 -16.98
CA VAL A 40 13.89 -2.66 -15.91
C VAL A 40 15.16 -3.31 -15.35
N ARG A 41 16.05 -3.81 -16.22
CA ARG A 41 17.33 -4.41 -15.79
C ARG A 41 18.20 -3.43 -15.03
N ARG A 42 18.26 -2.18 -15.48
CA ARG A 42 19.07 -1.13 -14.84
C ARG A 42 18.55 -0.80 -13.45
N VAL A 43 17.24 -0.55 -13.32
CA VAL A 43 16.62 -0.24 -12.02
C VAL A 43 16.72 -1.43 -11.08
N PHE A 44 16.40 -2.64 -11.55
CA PHE A 44 16.52 -3.87 -10.77
C PHE A 44 17.97 -4.09 -10.29
N GLY A 45 18.95 -4.03 -11.19
CA GLY A 45 20.36 -4.27 -10.87
C GLY A 45 20.92 -3.27 -9.85
N ALA A 46 20.49 -2.01 -9.92
CA ALA A 46 20.88 -0.98 -8.96
C ALA A 46 20.17 -1.13 -7.61
N ALA A 47 18.89 -1.52 -7.60
CA ALA A 47 18.07 -1.57 -6.38
C ALA A 47 18.20 -2.89 -5.61
N HIS A 48 18.34 -4.02 -6.30
CA HIS A 48 18.34 -5.36 -5.71
C HIS A 48 19.29 -5.53 -4.51
N PRO A 49 20.54 -4.99 -4.50
CA PRO A 49 21.42 -5.11 -3.34
C PRO A 49 20.83 -4.53 -2.04
N ALA A 50 19.96 -3.52 -2.13
CA ALA A 50 19.32 -2.89 -0.98
C ALA A 50 18.02 -3.57 -0.55
N VAL A 51 17.49 -4.52 -1.33
CA VAL A 51 16.24 -5.20 -1.07
C VAL A 51 16.49 -6.54 -0.41
N VAL A 52 15.76 -6.79 0.66
CA VAL A 52 16.00 -7.90 1.59
C VAL A 52 14.76 -8.76 1.74
N ARG A 53 15.01 -10.01 2.12
CA ARG A 53 13.96 -10.89 2.60
C ARG A 53 13.85 -10.73 4.11
N VAL A 54 12.63 -10.56 4.61
CA VAL A 54 12.36 -10.49 6.05
C VAL A 54 11.65 -11.77 6.44
N ARG A 55 12.18 -12.41 7.49
CA ARG A 55 11.57 -13.57 8.14
C ARG A 55 11.20 -13.18 9.56
N ALA A 56 9.98 -13.49 9.95
CA ALA A 56 9.48 -13.24 11.29
C ALA A 56 8.88 -14.53 11.83
N ARG A 57 9.27 -14.91 13.05
CA ARG A 57 8.87 -16.17 13.67
C ARG A 57 8.13 -15.93 14.98
N GLN A 58 6.96 -16.54 15.10
CA GLN A 58 6.16 -16.59 16.31
C GLN A 58 5.82 -18.05 16.61
N ASP A 59 6.42 -18.59 17.68
CA ASP A 59 6.31 -20.00 18.05
C ASP A 59 6.67 -20.94 16.87
N SER A 60 5.73 -21.75 16.38
CA SER A 60 5.92 -22.63 15.22
C SER A 60 5.56 -21.99 13.87
N ALA A 61 5.02 -20.77 13.85
CA ALA A 61 4.64 -20.07 12.63
C ALA A 61 5.77 -19.16 12.13
N GLU A 62 6.03 -19.19 10.83
CA GLU A 62 6.96 -18.32 10.14
C GLU A 62 6.21 -17.51 9.07
N THR A 63 6.48 -16.21 9.03
CA THR A 63 6.05 -15.30 7.97
C THR A 63 7.27 -14.81 7.19
N VAL A 64 7.13 -14.72 5.87
CA VAL A 64 8.21 -14.32 4.96
C VAL A 64 7.69 -13.28 3.98
N GLY A 65 8.52 -12.29 3.68
CA GLY A 65 8.19 -11.21 2.78
C GLY A 65 9.37 -10.33 2.44
N SER A 66 9.10 -9.23 1.77
CA SER A 66 10.12 -8.32 1.26
C SER A 66 10.27 -7.11 2.17
N GLY A 67 11.44 -6.53 2.15
CA GLY A 67 11.74 -5.24 2.75
C GLY A 67 12.94 -4.61 2.06
N PHE A 68 13.35 -3.44 2.50
CA PHE A 68 14.52 -2.78 1.93
C PHE A 68 15.21 -1.87 2.93
N PHE A 69 16.53 -1.77 2.80
CA PHE A 69 17.35 -0.85 3.56
C PHE A 69 17.11 0.60 3.11
N ILE A 70 17.02 1.51 4.07
CA ILE A 70 16.81 2.96 3.83
C ILE A 70 17.97 3.84 4.31
N ASP A 71 19.00 3.24 4.88
CA ASP A 71 20.24 3.93 5.25
C ASP A 71 21.42 2.95 5.29
N ARG A 72 22.62 3.49 5.55
CA ARG A 72 23.87 2.74 5.65
C ARG A 72 24.04 1.97 6.97
N VAL A 73 23.15 2.19 7.93
CA VAL A 73 23.27 1.68 9.31
C VAL A 73 22.25 0.59 9.61
N GLY A 74 21.69 -0.04 8.57
CA GLY A 74 20.83 -1.21 8.69
C GLY A 74 19.39 -0.94 9.09
N THR A 75 18.83 0.25 8.84
CA THR A 75 17.37 0.44 8.99
C THR A 75 16.64 -0.17 7.81
N VAL A 76 15.63 -1.01 8.08
CA VAL A 76 14.81 -1.69 7.06
C VAL A 76 13.35 -1.27 7.19
N VAL A 77 12.69 -1.05 6.05
CA VAL A 77 11.24 -0.90 5.93
C VAL A 77 10.65 -2.20 5.42
N THR A 78 9.58 -2.67 6.05
CA THR A 78 8.80 -3.85 5.63
C THR A 78 7.34 -3.70 6.06
N LEU A 79 6.56 -4.78 5.95
CA LEU A 79 5.13 -4.81 6.30
C LEU A 79 4.91 -5.05 7.80
N ALA A 80 3.96 -4.34 8.40
CA ALA A 80 3.59 -4.51 9.80
C ALA A 80 3.03 -5.92 10.08
N GLU A 81 2.13 -6.41 9.23
CA GLU A 81 1.51 -7.74 9.43
C GLU A 81 2.50 -8.89 9.28
N LEU A 82 3.57 -8.68 8.50
CA LEU A 82 4.64 -9.66 8.40
C LEU A 82 5.36 -9.82 9.73
N VAL A 83 5.59 -8.72 10.45
CA VAL A 83 6.32 -8.73 11.73
C VAL A 83 5.40 -9.12 12.88
N GLY A 84 4.18 -8.58 12.93
CA GLY A 84 3.16 -8.93 13.92
C GLY A 84 3.67 -8.89 15.36
N GLN A 85 3.61 -10.03 16.05
CA GLN A 85 4.14 -10.26 17.40
C GLN A 85 5.32 -11.25 17.39
N ALA A 86 6.10 -11.27 16.31
CA ALA A 86 7.24 -12.17 16.18
C ALA A 86 8.25 -12.01 17.32
N ARG A 87 8.74 -13.14 17.82
CA ARG A 87 9.80 -13.20 18.85
C ARG A 87 11.19 -13.09 18.23
N GLU A 88 11.32 -13.56 17.00
CA GLU A 88 12.57 -13.53 16.24
C GLU A 88 12.31 -12.92 14.86
N ILE A 89 13.17 -11.98 14.47
CA ILE A 89 13.13 -11.34 13.16
C ILE A 89 14.52 -11.46 12.54
N GLN A 90 14.59 -11.98 11.32
CA GLN A 90 15.81 -12.08 10.54
C GLN A 90 15.65 -11.32 9.22
N VAL A 91 16.72 -10.66 8.81
CA VAL A 91 16.83 -9.95 7.53
C VAL A 91 17.91 -10.64 6.72
N GLU A 92 17.51 -11.25 5.61
CA GLU A 92 18.42 -11.90 4.67
C GLU A 92 18.70 -10.96 3.50
N SER A 93 19.98 -10.68 3.28
CA SER A 93 20.46 -9.90 2.15
C SER A 93 21.49 -10.72 1.35
N LYS A 94 21.99 -10.14 0.25
CA LYS A 94 23.09 -10.73 -0.53
C LYS A 94 24.36 -10.95 0.32
N THR A 95 24.57 -10.17 1.38
CA THR A 95 25.76 -10.27 2.24
C THR A 95 25.59 -11.27 3.38
N GLY A 96 24.42 -11.89 3.52
CA GLY A 96 24.10 -12.85 4.57
C GLY A 96 22.87 -12.48 5.39
N THR A 97 22.66 -13.24 6.46
CA THR A 97 21.50 -13.12 7.34
C THR A 97 21.87 -12.37 8.61
N LEU A 98 21.07 -11.38 8.98
CA LEU A 98 21.27 -10.56 10.18
C LEU A 98 20.04 -10.63 11.09
N PRO A 99 20.22 -10.74 12.41
CA PRO A 99 19.12 -10.52 13.34
C PRO A 99 18.65 -9.06 13.26
N ALA A 100 17.35 -8.87 13.43
CA ALA A 100 16.72 -7.56 13.43
C ALA A 100 15.85 -7.37 14.67
N VAL A 101 15.73 -6.12 15.11
CA VAL A 101 14.79 -5.71 16.16
C VAL A 101 13.74 -4.78 15.60
N LEU A 102 12.51 -4.90 16.08
CA LEU A 102 11.44 -3.97 15.75
C LEU A 102 11.70 -2.62 16.43
N VAL A 103 11.81 -1.55 15.63
CA VAL A 103 11.92 -0.16 16.12
C VAL A 103 10.52 0.40 16.38
N GLY A 104 9.58 0.10 15.48
CA GLY A 104 8.18 0.47 15.61
C GLY A 104 7.39 -0.01 14.40
N GLN A 105 6.09 -0.17 14.57
CA GLN A 105 5.17 -0.55 13.50
C GLN A 105 3.88 0.24 13.62
N ASP A 106 3.22 0.40 12.49
CA ASP A 106 1.92 1.06 12.40
C ASP A 106 0.99 0.24 11.51
N GLY A 107 -0.05 -0.33 12.15
CA GLY A 107 -1.04 -1.14 11.46
C GLY A 107 -1.93 -0.33 10.50
N ARG A 108 -2.00 1.00 10.67
CA ARG A 108 -2.82 1.87 9.81
C ARG A 108 -2.17 2.13 8.46
N SER A 109 -0.86 2.38 8.43
CA SER A 109 -0.06 2.48 7.20
C SER A 109 0.39 1.13 6.68
N GLY A 110 0.34 0.09 7.52
CA GLY A 110 0.80 -1.25 7.20
C GLY A 110 2.32 -1.41 7.20
N LEU A 111 3.09 -0.48 7.79
CA LEU A 111 4.56 -0.54 7.78
C LEU A 111 5.15 -0.93 9.13
N ALA A 112 6.25 -1.68 9.08
CA ALA A 112 7.16 -1.89 10.19
C ALA A 112 8.56 -1.37 9.85
N ILE A 113 9.21 -0.78 10.85
CA ILE A 113 10.58 -0.30 10.77
C ILE A 113 11.43 -1.22 11.64
N LEU A 114 12.42 -1.85 11.03
CA LEU A 114 13.35 -2.75 11.69
C LEU A 114 14.75 -2.13 11.75
N ARG A 115 15.53 -2.58 12.73
CA ARG A 115 16.94 -2.26 12.85
C ARG A 115 17.76 -3.54 12.85
N THR A 116 18.70 -3.64 11.94
CA THR A 116 19.75 -4.67 11.95
C THR A 116 21.05 -4.09 12.54
N ARG A 117 22.06 -4.94 12.69
CA ARG A 117 23.43 -4.55 13.09
C ARG A 117 24.44 -5.11 12.09
N PRO A 118 24.57 -4.50 10.90
CA PRO A 118 25.49 -4.98 9.89
C PRO A 118 26.94 -4.66 10.28
N THR A 119 27.88 -5.51 9.90
CA THR A 119 29.32 -5.28 10.12
C THR A 119 29.93 -4.31 9.10
N GLN A 120 29.25 -4.09 7.97
CA GLN A 120 29.63 -3.16 6.91
C GLN A 120 28.45 -2.25 6.54
N PRO A 121 28.70 -1.07 5.95
CA PRO A 121 27.63 -0.19 5.49
C PRO A 121 26.66 -0.89 4.54
N THR A 122 25.36 -0.77 4.80
CA THR A 122 24.33 -1.37 3.94
C THR A 122 24.10 -0.55 2.66
N PRO A 123 23.90 -1.20 1.50
CA PRO A 123 23.27 -0.53 0.36
C PRO A 123 21.86 -0.11 0.76
N PHE A 124 21.34 0.99 0.22
CA PHE A 124 20.03 1.50 0.60
C PHE A 124 19.33 2.22 -0.55
N LEU A 125 18.01 2.26 -0.46
CA LEU A 125 17.17 3.00 -1.39
C LEU A 125 16.80 4.39 -0.84
N ARG A 126 16.57 5.32 -1.76
CA ARG A 126 16.10 6.68 -1.44
C ARG A 126 14.68 6.85 -1.90
N PHE A 127 13.88 7.58 -1.14
CA PHE A 127 12.54 7.98 -1.54
C PHE A 127 12.58 9.12 -2.55
N ALA A 128 11.59 9.15 -3.42
CA ALA A 128 11.34 10.25 -4.33
C ALA A 128 10.86 11.49 -3.58
N SER A 129 11.41 12.66 -3.91
CA SER A 129 10.90 13.93 -3.38
C SER A 129 9.63 14.35 -4.13
N GLY A 130 8.45 14.00 -3.60
CA GLY A 130 7.15 14.44 -4.13
C GLY A 130 6.29 13.34 -4.75
N SER A 131 5.23 13.74 -5.45
CA SER A 131 4.28 12.81 -6.10
C SER A 131 4.77 12.43 -7.50
N GLU A 132 5.65 11.44 -7.59
CA GLU A 132 6.18 10.99 -8.89
C GLU A 132 5.39 9.82 -9.52
N ALA A 133 4.41 9.25 -8.82
CA ALA A 133 3.57 8.17 -9.34
C ALA A 133 2.16 8.69 -9.65
N VAL A 134 1.86 8.86 -10.94
CA VAL A 134 0.53 9.23 -11.46
C VAL A 134 -0.04 8.11 -12.32
N PRO A 135 -1.36 8.04 -12.52
CA PRO A 135 -1.96 7.04 -13.41
C PRO A 135 -1.27 7.00 -14.79
N GLY A 136 -0.97 5.81 -15.28
CA GLY A 136 -0.20 5.58 -16.50
C GLY A 136 1.32 5.45 -16.31
N SER A 137 1.84 5.66 -15.11
CA SER A 137 3.28 5.51 -14.83
C SER A 137 3.67 4.03 -14.70
N PHE A 138 4.74 3.60 -15.36
CA PHE A 138 5.39 2.33 -15.09
C PHE A 138 6.36 2.45 -13.91
N LEU A 139 6.31 1.47 -13.03
CA LEU A 139 7.17 1.32 -11.87
C LEU A 139 7.88 -0.03 -11.93
N VAL A 140 9.09 -0.07 -11.40
CA VAL A 140 9.86 -1.31 -11.23
C VAL A 140 9.93 -1.60 -9.75
N GLY A 141 9.43 -2.74 -9.32
CA GLY A 141 9.64 -3.25 -7.97
C GLY A 141 10.73 -4.31 -7.92
N VAL A 142 11.15 -4.64 -6.70
CA VAL A 142 12.06 -5.76 -6.45
C VAL A 142 11.54 -6.50 -5.22
N GLY A 143 11.33 -7.81 -5.33
CA GLY A 143 10.79 -8.62 -4.24
C GLY A 143 11.33 -10.04 -4.25
N TYR A 144 10.97 -10.81 -3.22
CA TYR A 144 11.37 -12.21 -3.05
C TYR A 144 10.13 -13.13 -3.14
N PRO A 145 9.67 -13.50 -4.35
CA PRO A 145 8.49 -14.35 -4.52
C PRO A 145 8.74 -15.76 -4.01
N PHE A 146 7.77 -16.35 -3.31
CA PHE A 146 7.79 -17.74 -2.81
C PHE A 146 9.08 -18.14 -2.09
N ASN A 147 9.73 -17.20 -1.38
CA ASN A 147 11.03 -17.43 -0.73
C ASN A 147 12.18 -17.80 -1.72
N LEU A 148 12.00 -17.53 -3.00
CA LEU A 148 13.01 -17.67 -4.06
C LEU A 148 13.90 -16.42 -4.13
N SER A 149 14.94 -16.49 -4.94
CA SER A 149 15.82 -15.35 -5.25
C SER A 149 15.02 -14.13 -5.71
N ALA A 150 15.57 -12.94 -5.45
CA ALA A 150 14.89 -11.71 -5.81
C ALA A 150 14.62 -11.61 -7.32
N SER A 151 13.45 -11.10 -7.67
CA SER A 151 13.02 -10.86 -9.05
C SER A 151 12.52 -9.43 -9.24
N PRO A 152 12.63 -8.88 -10.48
CA PRO A 152 11.99 -7.63 -10.82
C PRO A 152 10.47 -7.81 -10.86
N ILE A 153 9.75 -6.79 -10.40
CA ILE A 153 8.30 -6.64 -10.52
C ILE A 153 8.07 -5.48 -11.47
N VAL A 154 7.15 -5.60 -12.42
CA VAL A 154 6.73 -4.48 -13.28
C VAL A 154 5.29 -4.13 -12.92
N ALA A 155 5.06 -2.86 -12.60
CA ALA A 155 3.76 -2.38 -12.16
C ALA A 155 3.33 -1.15 -12.96
N LEU A 156 2.03 -1.06 -13.29
CA LEU A 156 1.42 0.12 -13.91
C LEU A 156 0.52 0.82 -12.90
N VAL A 157 0.71 2.11 -12.67
CA VAL A 157 -0.18 2.88 -11.80
C VAL A 157 -1.53 3.06 -12.48
N LEU A 158 -2.58 2.53 -11.87
CA LEU A 158 -3.96 2.62 -12.36
C LEU A 158 -4.71 3.82 -11.78
N GLY A 159 -4.35 4.24 -10.57
CA GLY A 159 -5.15 5.21 -9.82
C GLY A 159 -4.60 5.47 -8.42
N MET A 160 -5.32 6.34 -7.71
CA MET A 160 -5.16 6.59 -6.29
C MET A 160 -6.51 6.38 -5.63
N ASP A 161 -6.61 5.43 -4.71
CA ASP A 161 -7.86 5.16 -4.01
C ASP A 161 -7.72 5.48 -2.53
N ARG A 162 -8.82 5.96 -1.95
CA ARG A 162 -8.90 6.40 -0.56
C ARG A 162 -9.51 5.37 0.37
N GLN A 163 -10.14 4.36 -0.22
CA GLN A 163 -10.85 3.31 0.48
C GLN A 163 -10.83 2.06 -0.38
N PHE A 164 -10.98 0.92 0.28
CA PHE A 164 -11.22 -0.35 -0.38
C PHE A 164 -12.35 -1.06 0.35
N GLN A 165 -13.38 -1.48 -0.39
CA GLN A 165 -14.65 -1.92 0.17
C GLN A 165 -15.19 -0.84 1.13
N ASP A 166 -15.63 -1.22 2.33
CA ASP A 166 -16.19 -0.30 3.34
C ASP A 166 -15.13 0.26 4.30
N ARG A 167 -13.84 0.15 3.96
CA ARG A 167 -12.73 0.58 4.83
C ARG A 167 -11.94 1.72 4.19
N LEU A 168 -11.84 2.83 4.91
CA LEU A 168 -10.95 3.94 4.56
C LEU A 168 -9.50 3.54 4.81
N PHE A 169 -8.62 3.92 3.88
CA PHE A 169 -7.18 3.89 4.16
C PHE A 169 -6.80 5.04 5.08
N CYS A 170 -5.65 4.91 5.76
CA CYS A 170 -5.09 6.02 6.55
C CYS A 170 -4.63 7.19 5.68
N VAL A 171 -4.38 6.92 4.40
CA VAL A 171 -4.05 7.90 3.37
C VAL A 171 -4.44 7.33 2.00
N SER A 172 -4.71 8.17 1.00
CA SER A 172 -4.83 7.72 -0.41
C SER A 172 -3.66 6.79 -0.82
N HIS A 173 -3.95 5.54 -1.22
CA HIS A 173 -2.99 4.54 -1.67
C HIS A 173 -2.90 4.49 -3.19
N LEU A 174 -1.72 4.16 -3.72
CA LEU A 174 -1.52 3.86 -5.13
C LEU A 174 -2.21 2.55 -5.46
N ARG A 175 -3.10 2.55 -6.45
CA ARG A 175 -3.61 1.31 -7.06
C ARG A 175 -2.74 0.98 -8.26
N VAL A 176 -2.16 -0.21 -8.27
CA VAL A 176 -1.22 -0.66 -9.30
C VAL A 176 -1.65 -1.98 -9.92
N ASP A 177 -1.57 -2.07 -11.23
CA ASP A 177 -1.68 -3.32 -11.99
C ASP A 177 -0.35 -4.04 -11.90
N VAL A 178 -0.35 -5.20 -11.26
CA VAL A 178 0.85 -5.98 -10.96
C VAL A 178 0.43 -7.36 -10.48
N THR A 179 1.12 -8.38 -10.95
CA THR A 179 1.01 -9.72 -10.36
C THR A 179 1.92 -9.79 -9.15
N VAL A 180 1.35 -9.95 -7.96
CA VAL A 180 2.10 -10.04 -6.70
C VAL A 180 2.00 -11.44 -6.15
N SER A 181 3.15 -12.07 -5.98
CA SER A 181 3.30 -13.40 -5.39
C SER A 181 3.45 -13.32 -3.86
N PRO A 182 3.13 -14.40 -3.12
CA PRO A 182 3.52 -14.53 -1.72
C PRO A 182 5.01 -14.22 -1.55
N GLY A 183 5.37 -13.42 -0.54
CA GLY A 183 6.74 -12.97 -0.31
C GLY A 183 7.10 -11.62 -0.92
N GLU A 184 6.31 -11.08 -1.85
CA GLU A 184 6.57 -9.77 -2.48
C GLU A 184 5.89 -8.59 -1.76
N LEU A 185 4.99 -8.84 -0.82
CA LEU A 185 4.48 -7.79 0.07
C LEU A 185 5.64 -7.16 0.88
N GLY A 186 5.59 -5.84 1.02
CA GLY A 186 6.68 -5.03 1.57
C GLY A 186 7.76 -4.64 0.55
N ALA A 187 7.67 -5.09 -0.71
CA ALA A 187 8.59 -4.67 -1.76
C ALA A 187 8.47 -3.16 -2.08
N PRO A 188 9.61 -2.48 -2.33
CA PRO A 188 9.59 -1.12 -2.85
C PRO A 188 9.15 -1.10 -4.31
N LEU A 189 8.38 -0.08 -4.68
CA LEU A 189 8.13 0.31 -6.07
C LEU A 189 8.98 1.54 -6.39
N LEU A 190 9.77 1.44 -7.46
CA LEU A 190 10.72 2.45 -7.88
C LEU A 190 10.30 3.08 -9.22
N ASN A 191 10.57 4.37 -9.37
CA ASN A 191 10.48 5.05 -10.66
C ASN A 191 11.70 4.73 -11.55
N SER A 192 11.74 5.30 -12.77
CA SER A 192 12.89 5.21 -13.67
C SER A 192 14.19 5.71 -13.03
N LYS A 193 14.15 6.70 -12.14
CA LYS A 193 15.36 7.19 -11.44
C LYS A 193 15.88 6.23 -10.35
N GLY A 194 15.20 5.11 -10.09
CA GLY A 194 15.54 4.20 -8.99
C GLY A 194 15.20 4.77 -7.61
N LEU A 195 14.25 5.71 -7.53
CA LEU A 195 13.76 6.27 -6.28
C LEU A 195 12.44 5.59 -5.88
N VAL A 196 12.28 5.30 -4.60
CA VAL A 196 11.08 4.66 -4.05
C VAL A 196 9.92 5.63 -4.09
N VAL A 197 8.86 5.25 -4.80
CA VAL A 197 7.60 6.01 -4.91
C VAL A 197 6.45 5.32 -4.20
N GLY A 198 6.60 4.07 -3.79
CA GLY A 198 5.64 3.37 -2.97
C GLY A 198 6.17 2.06 -2.37
N VAL A 199 5.40 1.47 -1.48
CA VAL A 199 5.68 0.16 -0.86
C VAL A 199 4.44 -0.70 -1.01
N ILE A 200 4.55 -1.91 -1.59
CA ILE A 200 3.39 -2.79 -1.78
C ILE A 200 2.90 -3.26 -0.41
N THR A 201 1.66 -2.90 -0.04
CA THR A 201 1.10 -3.20 1.28
C THR A 201 -0.05 -4.19 1.25
N MET A 202 -0.73 -4.31 0.11
CA MET A 202 -1.88 -5.19 -0.01
C MET A 202 -2.07 -5.70 -1.43
N VAL A 203 -2.37 -6.99 -1.57
CA VAL A 203 -2.81 -7.61 -2.82
C VAL A 203 -4.33 -7.68 -2.86
N VAL A 204 -4.90 -7.66 -4.07
CA VAL A 204 -6.34 -7.79 -4.29
C VAL A 204 -6.61 -8.72 -5.48
N ASN A 205 -7.74 -9.42 -5.46
CA ASN A 205 -8.23 -10.24 -6.56
C ASN A 205 -7.21 -11.32 -6.93
N GLU A 206 -6.84 -12.12 -5.92
CA GLU A 206 -5.88 -13.22 -6.05
C GLU A 206 -4.49 -12.76 -6.56
N GLY A 207 -4.11 -11.51 -6.27
CA GLY A 207 -2.81 -10.96 -6.63
C GLY A 207 -2.72 -10.38 -8.04
N LYS A 208 -3.86 -10.17 -8.74
CA LYS A 208 -3.89 -9.55 -10.08
C LYS A 208 -3.59 -8.05 -10.06
N TRP A 209 -3.79 -7.39 -8.93
CA TRP A 209 -3.42 -6.00 -8.72
C TRP A 209 -3.19 -5.75 -7.23
N ALA A 210 -2.58 -4.61 -6.89
CA ALA A 210 -2.19 -4.32 -5.53
C ALA A 210 -2.41 -2.85 -5.16
N TYR A 211 -2.42 -2.60 -3.85
CA TYR A 211 -2.25 -1.28 -3.28
C TYR A 211 -0.84 -1.10 -2.73
N ALA A 212 -0.30 0.08 -2.94
CA ALA A 212 0.97 0.50 -2.38
C ALA A 212 0.81 1.80 -1.57
N LEU A 213 1.43 1.82 -0.38
CA LEU A 213 1.55 3.04 0.40
C LEU A 213 2.49 4.01 -0.34
N PRO A 214 2.09 5.26 -0.62
CA PRO A 214 2.95 6.21 -1.33
C PRO A 214 4.25 6.51 -0.58
N GLY A 215 5.34 6.75 -1.30
CA GLY A 215 6.68 7.00 -0.75
C GLY A 215 6.69 8.14 0.28
N ARG A 216 6.02 9.26 -0.01
CA ARG A 216 5.84 10.38 0.93
C ARG A 216 5.16 9.97 2.24
N ALA A 217 4.17 9.07 2.17
CA ALA A 217 3.48 8.58 3.35
C ALA A 217 4.40 7.65 4.15
N ALA A 218 5.16 6.78 3.47
CA ALA A 218 6.18 5.95 4.10
C ALA A 218 7.27 6.79 4.79
N GLU A 219 7.78 7.85 4.16
CA GLU A 219 8.76 8.78 4.76
C GLU A 219 8.25 9.41 6.05
N ARG A 220 6.98 9.86 6.07
CA ARG A 220 6.36 10.38 7.29
C ARG A 220 6.32 9.33 8.39
N VAL A 221 5.88 8.11 8.07
CA VAL A 221 5.81 7.00 9.04
C VAL A 221 7.19 6.69 9.61
N ILE A 222 8.21 6.60 8.75
CA ILE A 222 9.61 6.40 9.15
C ILE A 222 10.08 7.52 10.07
N ALA A 223 9.78 8.77 9.76
CA ALA A 223 10.18 9.93 10.55
C ALA A 223 9.54 9.88 11.95
N ASP A 224 8.23 9.63 12.04
CA ASP A 224 7.53 9.53 13.33
C ASP A 224 8.07 8.36 14.16
N VAL A 225 8.24 7.17 13.57
CA VAL A 225 8.77 6.00 14.29
C VAL A 225 10.20 6.26 14.78
N ARG A 226 11.06 6.90 13.98
CA ARG A 226 12.42 7.25 14.40
C ARG A 226 12.43 8.25 15.55
N GLN A 227 11.50 9.21 15.56
CA GLN A 227 11.49 10.28 16.55
C GLN A 227 10.76 9.89 17.85
N TYR A 228 9.67 9.14 17.74
CA TYR A 228 8.74 8.89 18.85
C TYR A 228 8.54 7.40 19.16
N GLY A 229 9.14 6.48 18.40
CA GLY A 229 8.93 5.03 18.51
C GLY A 229 7.59 4.54 17.93
N ARG A 230 6.72 5.46 17.49
CA ARG A 230 5.40 5.15 16.91
C ARG A 230 4.90 6.29 16.03
N VAL A 231 3.95 5.98 15.15
CA VAL A 231 3.28 6.98 14.32
C VAL A 231 2.30 7.82 15.15
N ARG A 232 2.29 9.13 14.94
CA ARG A 232 1.42 10.06 15.66
C ARG A 232 0.44 10.70 14.71
N TYR A 233 -0.85 10.44 14.90
CA TYR A 233 -1.92 10.99 14.08
C TYR A 233 -2.51 12.23 14.71
N ALA A 234 -2.66 13.29 13.91
CA ALA A 234 -3.36 14.50 14.34
C ALA A 234 -4.84 14.23 14.56
N TRP A 235 -5.38 14.80 15.63
CA TRP A 235 -6.77 14.61 16.01
C TRP A 235 -7.35 15.88 16.59
N ALA A 236 -8.42 16.36 15.96
CA ALA A 236 -9.17 17.51 16.47
C ALA A 236 -10.20 17.12 17.54
N GLY A 237 -10.62 15.84 17.59
CA GLY A 237 -11.73 15.40 18.43
C GLY A 237 -13.11 15.62 17.82
N VAL A 238 -13.23 15.34 16.52
CA VAL A 238 -14.51 15.40 15.79
C VAL A 238 -14.93 14.00 15.34
N GLY A 239 -16.22 13.70 15.48
CA GLY A 239 -16.91 12.66 14.72
C GLY A 239 -17.51 13.29 13.46
N VAL A 240 -17.36 12.62 12.33
CA VAL A 240 -17.83 13.13 11.03
C VAL A 240 -18.64 12.07 10.28
N ALA A 241 -19.62 12.52 9.51
CA ALA A 241 -20.39 11.66 8.61
C ALA A 241 -20.62 12.33 7.27
N ARG A 242 -20.87 11.52 6.24
CA ARG A 242 -21.33 11.99 4.95
C ARG A 242 -22.82 12.33 5.02
N VAL A 243 -23.23 13.41 4.37
CA VAL A 243 -24.64 13.72 4.14
C VAL A 243 -25.11 13.01 2.87
N SER A 244 -26.09 12.12 3.00
CA SER A 244 -26.56 11.26 1.89
C SER A 244 -27.31 12.03 0.79
N ASN A 245 -28.01 13.11 1.15
CA ASN A 245 -28.93 13.84 0.25
C ASN A 245 -28.51 15.31 0.03
N ASP A 246 -27.21 15.57 0.01
CA ASP A 246 -26.73 16.93 -0.17
C ASP A 246 -26.88 17.40 -1.63
N PRO A 247 -27.56 18.53 -1.92
CA PRO A 247 -27.71 19.06 -3.28
C PRO A 247 -26.37 19.40 -3.95
N GLY A 248 -25.34 19.72 -3.15
CA GLY A 248 -23.97 19.96 -3.61
C GLY A 248 -23.11 18.70 -3.76
N GLY A 249 -23.64 17.52 -3.38
CA GLY A 249 -22.97 16.23 -3.50
C GLY A 249 -21.80 16.05 -2.52
N SER A 250 -21.97 15.13 -1.57
CA SER A 250 -20.90 14.54 -0.74
C SER A 250 -20.38 15.35 0.45
N ALA A 251 -21.08 16.38 0.91
CA ALA A 251 -20.62 17.13 2.08
C ALA A 251 -20.37 16.27 3.33
N VAL A 252 -19.30 16.62 4.04
CA VAL A 252 -18.92 16.02 5.33
C VAL A 252 -19.35 16.95 6.44
N VAL A 253 -20.08 16.43 7.42
CA VAL A 253 -20.62 17.22 8.54
C VAL A 253 -20.07 16.68 9.85
N ILE A 254 -19.79 17.57 10.79
CA ILE A 254 -19.46 17.23 12.17
C ILE A 254 -20.73 16.70 12.83
N THR A 255 -20.72 15.43 13.21
CA THR A 255 -21.84 14.77 13.90
C THR A 255 -21.63 14.68 15.40
N ARG A 256 -20.40 14.86 15.86
CA ARG A 256 -20.06 14.79 17.27
C ARG A 256 -18.80 15.57 17.59
N LEU A 257 -18.75 16.18 18.77
CA LEU A 257 -17.52 16.67 19.38
C LEU A 257 -17.13 15.79 20.57
N PHE A 258 -15.89 15.33 20.61
CA PHE A 258 -15.38 14.54 21.72
C PHE A 258 -15.02 15.45 22.90
N PRO A 259 -15.43 15.14 24.14
CA PRO A 259 -15.06 15.92 25.32
C PRO A 259 -13.54 16.08 25.47
N ASN A 260 -13.12 17.17 26.10
CA ASN A 260 -11.70 17.49 26.35
C ASN A 260 -10.83 17.50 25.08
N SER A 261 -11.43 17.81 23.92
CA SER A 261 -10.72 17.90 22.65
C SER A 261 -10.53 19.35 22.19
N SER A 262 -9.57 19.54 21.28
CA SER A 262 -9.31 20.83 20.65
C SER A 262 -10.51 21.37 19.88
N ALA A 263 -11.38 20.50 19.33
CA ALA A 263 -12.58 20.92 18.62
C ALA A 263 -13.65 21.48 19.56
N THR A 264 -13.82 20.91 20.76
CA THR A 264 -14.76 21.46 21.76
C THR A 264 -14.31 22.84 22.25
N ALA A 265 -13.00 23.05 22.40
CA ALA A 265 -12.44 24.32 22.83
C ALA A 265 -12.41 25.40 21.72
N SER A 266 -12.55 25.02 20.44
CA SER A 266 -12.40 25.96 19.32
C SER A 266 -13.68 26.68 18.90
N GLY A 267 -14.84 26.25 19.39
CA GLY A 267 -16.15 26.79 18.98
C GLY A 267 -16.74 26.15 17.71
N LEU A 268 -16.13 25.06 17.23
CA LEU A 268 -16.80 24.14 16.30
C LEU A 268 -18.07 23.59 16.95
N GLN A 269 -19.05 23.25 16.11
CA GLN A 269 -20.36 22.76 16.54
C GLN A 269 -20.76 21.54 15.71
N GLU A 270 -21.60 20.69 16.30
CA GLU A 270 -22.31 19.67 15.55
C GLU A 270 -23.22 20.34 14.51
N GLY A 271 -23.31 19.75 13.32
CA GLY A 271 -23.98 20.35 12.16
C GLY A 271 -23.06 21.22 11.30
N ASP A 272 -21.86 21.58 11.77
CA ASP A 272 -20.87 22.26 10.93
C ASP A 272 -20.51 21.41 9.71
N ARG A 273 -20.66 22.00 8.53
CA ARG A 273 -20.26 21.37 7.28
C ARG A 273 -18.80 21.68 6.98
N LEU A 274 -17.94 20.67 6.99
CA LEU A 274 -16.53 20.82 6.68
C LEU A 274 -16.33 21.19 5.20
N GLU A 275 -15.65 22.30 4.96
CA GLU A 275 -15.29 22.76 3.61
C GLU A 275 -13.79 22.60 3.35
N ARG A 276 -12.94 22.95 4.32
CA ARG A 276 -11.48 22.84 4.19
C ARG A 276 -10.79 22.47 5.50
N ILE A 277 -9.69 21.71 5.39
CA ILE A 277 -8.75 21.47 6.49
C ILE A 277 -7.34 21.83 6.00
N ASN A 278 -6.66 22.73 6.70
CA ASN A 278 -5.33 23.26 6.32
C ASN A 278 -5.28 23.72 4.86
N GLY A 279 -6.34 24.42 4.42
CA GLY A 279 -6.47 24.91 3.06
C GLY A 279 -6.82 23.84 2.01
N LYS A 280 -6.88 22.54 2.35
CA LYS A 280 -7.31 21.48 1.42
C LYS A 280 -8.83 21.31 1.43
N PRO A 281 -9.51 21.23 0.28
CA PRO A 281 -10.94 20.95 0.19
C PRO A 281 -11.33 19.62 0.86
N VAL A 282 -12.51 19.59 1.45
CA VAL A 282 -13.13 18.38 2.00
C VAL A 282 -14.37 18.06 1.18
N HIS A 283 -14.29 17.00 0.38
CA HIS A 283 -15.40 16.51 -0.44
C HIS A 283 -15.90 15.14 0.02
N HIS A 284 -15.07 14.38 0.73
CA HIS A 284 -15.37 13.02 1.18
C HIS A 284 -14.77 12.78 2.57
N LEU A 285 -15.27 11.78 3.30
CA LEU A 285 -14.74 11.39 4.62
C LEU A 285 -13.23 11.13 4.59
N ALA A 286 -12.75 10.55 3.49
CA ALA A 286 -11.33 10.30 3.28
C ALA A 286 -10.47 11.57 3.24
N ASP A 287 -10.99 12.73 2.82
CA ASP A 287 -10.21 13.98 2.86
C ASP A 287 -9.88 14.39 4.31
N VAL A 288 -10.79 14.08 5.25
CA VAL A 288 -10.57 14.31 6.69
C VAL A 288 -9.49 13.37 7.23
N VAL A 289 -9.52 12.10 6.81
CA VAL A 289 -8.50 11.10 7.19
C VAL A 289 -7.13 11.47 6.60
N ASP A 290 -7.06 11.82 5.32
CA ASP A 290 -5.83 12.29 4.66
C ASP A 290 -5.26 13.55 5.35
N ALA A 291 -6.13 14.49 5.75
CA ALA A 291 -5.71 15.69 6.47
C ALA A 291 -5.16 15.36 7.87
N SER A 292 -5.82 14.45 8.60
CA SER A 292 -5.36 13.92 9.89
C SER A 292 -4.02 13.17 9.77
N PHE A 293 -3.82 12.44 8.68
CA PHE A 293 -2.55 11.79 8.38
C PHE A 293 -1.44 12.84 8.24
N TYR A 294 -1.54 13.79 7.33
CA TYR A 294 -0.40 14.69 7.09
C TYR A 294 -0.22 15.84 8.09
N ALA A 295 -1.19 16.08 8.98
CA ALA A 295 -1.09 17.17 9.94
C ALA A 295 -0.13 16.82 11.11
N PRO A 296 0.80 17.73 11.46
CA PRO A 296 1.67 17.54 12.60
C PRO A 296 0.90 17.70 13.92
N VAL A 297 1.13 16.79 14.86
CA VAL A 297 0.58 16.88 16.22
C VAL A 297 1.20 18.06 16.97
N GLY A 298 0.38 18.77 17.75
CA GLY A 298 0.78 19.94 18.55
C GLY A 298 0.94 21.22 17.73
N ARG A 299 0.55 21.23 16.45
CA ARG A 299 0.59 22.42 15.59
C ARG A 299 -0.81 22.96 15.31
N PRO A 300 -0.93 24.26 15.01
CA PRO A 300 -2.19 24.83 14.55
C PRO A 300 -2.71 24.14 13.29
N MET A 301 -4.01 23.85 13.29
CA MET A 301 -4.80 23.33 12.19
C MET A 301 -5.93 24.31 11.92
N THR A 302 -6.10 24.72 10.67
CA THR A 302 -7.19 25.60 10.24
C THR A 302 -8.31 24.76 9.66
N ILE A 303 -9.52 24.95 10.16
CA ILE A 303 -10.73 24.28 9.70
C ILE A 303 -11.71 25.34 9.21
N LEU A 304 -12.14 25.22 7.97
CA LEU A 304 -13.16 26.07 7.36
C LEU A 304 -14.46 25.27 7.27
N VAL A 305 -15.54 25.85 7.77
CA VAL A 305 -16.87 25.22 7.78
C VAL A 305 -17.94 26.16 7.26
N SER A 306 -19.01 25.61 6.73
CA SER A 306 -20.27 26.33 6.50
C SER A 306 -21.20 26.10 7.68
N ARG A 307 -21.68 27.19 8.29
CA ARG A 307 -22.70 27.20 9.35
C ARG A 307 -23.74 28.26 8.99
N ASP A 308 -25.01 27.85 8.87
CA ASP A 308 -26.13 28.74 8.51
C ASP A 308 -25.90 29.51 7.20
N GLY A 309 -25.29 28.85 6.21
CA GLY A 309 -24.96 29.44 4.91
C GLY A 309 -23.77 30.41 4.92
N LYS A 310 -23.09 30.57 6.06
CA LYS A 310 -21.91 31.43 6.19
C LYS A 310 -20.65 30.61 6.43
N THR A 311 -19.58 30.95 5.74
CA THR A 311 -18.26 30.36 5.98
C THR A 311 -17.67 30.89 7.29
N LYS A 312 -17.24 29.99 8.16
CA LYS A 312 -16.55 30.27 9.43
C LYS A 312 -15.20 29.58 9.44
N ALA A 313 -14.19 30.28 9.95
CA ALA A 313 -12.83 29.77 10.09
C ALA A 313 -12.51 29.53 11.56
N PHE A 314 -11.97 28.35 11.86
CA PHE A 314 -11.53 27.95 13.18
C PHE A 314 -10.05 27.56 13.14
N SER A 315 -9.29 27.97 14.15
CA SER A 315 -7.91 27.53 14.33
C SER A 315 -7.80 26.81 15.67
N LEU A 316 -7.25 25.61 15.66
CA LEU A 316 -7.09 24.78 16.84
C LEU A 316 -5.76 24.04 16.81
N LEU A 317 -5.23 23.66 17.98
CA LEU A 317 -4.05 22.79 18.03
C LEU A 317 -4.48 21.36 17.74
N ALA A 318 -3.86 20.71 16.76
CA ALA A 318 -4.10 19.30 16.50
C ALA A 318 -3.56 18.47 17.67
N GLY A 319 -4.46 17.87 18.45
CA GLY A 319 -4.10 16.92 19.49
C GLY A 319 -3.56 15.63 18.89
N GLU A 320 -3.10 14.74 19.75
CA GLU A 320 -2.76 13.39 19.34
C GLU A 320 -4.00 12.51 19.39
N ARG A 321 -4.18 11.65 18.38
CA ARG A 321 -5.30 10.71 18.37
C ARG A 321 -5.17 9.69 19.51
N PRO A 322 -6.20 9.52 20.36
CA PRO A 322 -6.22 8.47 21.37
C PRO A 322 -6.15 7.06 20.76
N LEU A 323 -5.55 6.11 21.49
CA LEU A 323 -5.37 4.70 21.08
C LEU A 323 -6.63 3.81 21.22
N ASP A 324 -7.71 4.39 21.74
CA ASP A 324 -9.00 3.76 22.00
C ASP A 324 -10.14 4.49 21.24
N SER A 325 -9.78 5.29 20.24
CA SER A 325 -10.74 6.18 19.58
C SER A 325 -11.57 5.43 18.51
N PRO A 326 -12.91 5.55 18.50
CA PRO A 326 -13.78 4.83 17.55
C PRO A 326 -13.37 5.00 16.07
N GLY A 327 -13.47 3.93 15.29
CA GLY A 327 -12.90 3.83 13.93
C GLY A 327 -11.52 3.15 13.89
N GLU A 328 -11.03 2.76 15.05
CA GLU A 328 -9.87 1.91 15.25
C GLU A 328 -10.30 0.45 15.09
N THR A 329 -10.04 -0.13 13.93
CA THR A 329 -9.83 -1.58 13.86
C THR A 329 -8.31 -1.77 13.84
N PRO A 330 -7.67 -2.03 14.99
CA PRO A 330 -6.30 -2.50 15.00
C PRO A 330 -6.24 -3.82 14.21
N GLY A 331 -5.41 -3.88 13.19
CA GLY A 331 -4.96 -5.17 12.63
C GLY A 331 -5.87 -5.85 11.62
N ALA A 332 -6.60 -5.12 10.78
CA ALA A 332 -7.14 -5.74 9.57
C ALA A 332 -6.74 -4.92 8.34
N SER A 333 -5.47 -5.07 7.92
CA SER A 333 -5.16 -4.84 6.52
C SER A 333 -6.13 -5.71 5.72
N PRO A 334 -6.73 -5.23 4.61
CA PRO A 334 -7.73 -6.02 3.89
C PRO A 334 -7.19 -7.36 3.36
N VAL A 335 -5.86 -7.58 3.40
CA VAL A 335 -5.20 -8.89 3.32
C VAL A 335 -5.88 -9.94 4.21
N THR A 336 -6.20 -9.61 5.46
CA THR A 336 -6.84 -10.54 6.42
C THR A 336 -8.23 -10.98 5.95
N ALA A 337 -8.98 -10.11 5.25
CA ALA A 337 -10.34 -10.42 4.79
C ALA A 337 -10.33 -11.39 3.60
N GLU A 338 -9.33 -11.31 2.72
CA GLU A 338 -9.22 -12.18 1.55
C GLU A 338 -8.61 -13.55 1.93
N THR A 339 -7.63 -13.59 2.84
CA THR A 339 -7.04 -14.85 3.36
C THR A 339 -8.02 -15.64 4.25
N SER A 340 -8.88 -14.95 5.01
CA SER A 340 -9.88 -15.61 5.86
C SER A 340 -11.03 -16.23 5.04
N ARG A 341 -11.45 -15.57 3.95
CA ARG A 341 -12.48 -16.12 3.05
C ARG A 341 -11.98 -17.36 2.30
N THR A 342 -10.74 -17.34 1.82
CA THR A 342 -10.13 -18.49 1.13
C THR A 342 -9.85 -19.68 2.04
N ARG A 343 -9.54 -19.47 3.34
CA ARG A 343 -9.44 -20.58 4.31
C ARG A 343 -10.79 -21.24 4.61
N SER A 344 -11.90 -20.50 4.58
CA SER A 344 -13.24 -21.06 4.86
C SER A 344 -13.83 -21.87 3.71
N SER A 345 -13.31 -21.71 2.48
CA SER A 345 -13.84 -22.36 1.27
C SER A 345 -12.99 -23.54 0.76
N GLY A 346 -12.04 -24.03 1.55
CA GLY A 346 -10.99 -24.95 1.11
C GLY A 346 -10.91 -26.26 1.90
N GLU A 347 -12.03 -26.94 2.17
CA GLU A 347 -12.00 -28.39 2.43
C GLU A 347 -12.11 -29.11 1.09
N ALA A 348 -10.97 -29.45 0.48
CA ALA A 348 -10.94 -30.34 -0.68
C ALA A 348 -11.09 -31.79 -0.20
N PRO A 349 -11.95 -32.62 -0.82
CA PRO A 349 -12.12 -34.01 -0.42
C PRO A 349 -10.86 -34.81 -0.77
N VAL A 350 -10.31 -35.50 0.22
CA VAL A 350 -9.20 -36.44 0.08
C VAL A 350 -9.60 -37.55 -0.91
N GLN A 351 -9.05 -37.53 -2.13
CA GLN A 351 -9.17 -38.63 -3.07
C GLN A 351 -8.43 -39.85 -2.50
N LYS A 352 -9.22 -40.86 -2.14
CA LYS A 352 -8.76 -42.20 -1.71
C LYS A 352 -8.05 -42.88 -2.87
N VAL A 353 -6.72 -42.90 -2.84
CA VAL A 353 -5.89 -43.67 -3.77
C VAL A 353 -6.17 -45.16 -3.55
N MET A 354 -6.82 -45.77 -4.54
CA MET A 354 -7.09 -47.21 -4.57
C MET A 354 -5.79 -47.94 -4.94
N ARG A 355 -5.21 -48.66 -3.98
CA ARG A 355 -4.10 -49.59 -4.23
C ARG A 355 -4.64 -50.80 -4.97
N ALA A 356 -4.19 -51.01 -6.22
CA ALA A 356 -4.24 -52.31 -6.85
C ALA A 356 -3.10 -53.17 -6.28
N GLY A 357 -3.46 -54.26 -5.61
CA GLY A 357 -2.55 -55.38 -5.30
C GLY A 357 -2.67 -56.46 -6.37
N PRO A 358 -1.66 -57.32 -6.55
CA PRO A 358 -1.64 -58.29 -7.64
C PRO A 358 -2.46 -59.54 -7.28
N ASN A 359 -3.15 -60.08 -8.29
CA ASN A 359 -3.35 -61.52 -8.52
C ASN A 359 -3.74 -61.73 -9.98
#